data_AF-A0A2U9IIP7-F1
#
_entry.id   AF-A0A2U9IIP7-F1
#
_cell.length_a   1.000
_cell.length_b   1.000
_cell.length_c   1.000
_cell.angle_alpha   90.00
_cell.angle_beta   90.00
_cell.angle_gamma   90.00
#
_symmetry.space_group_name_H-M   'P 1'
#
loop_
_entity.id
_entity.type
_entity.pdbx_description
1 polymer ?
#
loop_
_entity_poly.entity_id
_entity_poly.type
_entity_poly.pdbx_seq_one_letter_code
_entity_poly.pdbx_strand_id
1 'polypeptide(L)'
;MNCRSDSCKKVFKYLSRKEGTLEIIDQAPKAYPGFKSYIRKIIKKEELLFKDIVLGEDIVSAMESGYKNALMGFLRSAEESNRFIIERACLTVFVSATTPKYIDLLRKKKWHTLVDLGYIIRAESEGTGRMKKFANRKVKLDQWSVYLMGKPFCKKHVKILEYSIPVEDLEEKLKMRIDARCSLCHKPADYFTLAMPKASALIGLAGYIKGKDVTTLMKTYANISRILHPYGFNDINKDKVFTIWARDFLTVITEINDLLNLVDGSRSSSDDGNPTIKSIKNRKGR
;
A
#
# COMPACT_ATOMS: atom_id res chain seq x y z
N MET A 1 -20.17 14.13 -14.59
CA MET A 1 -21.36 13.27 -14.40
C MET A 1 -22.50 14.12 -13.84
N ASN A 2 -23.60 14.31 -14.59
CA ASN A 2 -24.73 15.15 -14.15
C ASN A 2 -25.71 14.33 -13.31
N CYS A 3 -25.74 14.55 -11.99
CA CYS A 3 -26.69 13.88 -11.09
C CYS A 3 -28.13 14.35 -11.34
N ARG A 4 -28.97 13.43 -11.83
CA ARG A 4 -30.39 13.71 -12.10
C ARG A 4 -31.34 13.35 -10.94
N SER A 5 -30.85 12.72 -9.86
CA SER A 5 -31.66 12.33 -8.70
C SER A 5 -31.05 12.78 -7.37
N ASP A 6 -31.88 12.95 -6.34
CA ASP A 6 -31.40 13.35 -5.02
C ASP A 6 -30.57 12.26 -4.33
N SER A 7 -30.88 10.99 -4.59
CA SER A 7 -30.03 9.86 -4.15
C SER A 7 -28.63 9.94 -4.77
N CYS A 8 -28.52 10.35 -6.04
CA CYS A 8 -27.23 10.61 -6.68
C CYS A 8 -26.48 11.74 -5.96
N LYS A 9 -27.13 12.90 -5.77
CA LYS A 9 -26.51 14.05 -5.09
C LYS A 9 -26.01 13.70 -3.69
N LYS A 10 -26.80 12.96 -2.90
CA LYS A 10 -26.42 12.52 -1.54
C LYS A 10 -25.19 11.62 -1.55
N VAL A 11 -25.16 10.61 -2.43
CA VAL A 11 -23.99 9.71 -2.57
C VAL A 11 -22.76 10.51 -2.96
N PHE A 12 -22.81 11.33 -4.02
CA PHE A 12 -21.64 12.10 -4.46
C PHE A 12 -21.14 13.09 -3.42
N LYS A 13 -22.05 13.74 -2.68
CA LYS A 13 -21.69 14.58 -1.53
C LYS A 13 -20.93 13.76 -0.48
N TYR A 14 -21.40 12.57 -0.14
CA TYR A 14 -20.71 11.67 0.79
C TYR A 14 -19.33 11.24 0.30
N LEU A 15 -19.20 10.86 -0.98
CA LEU A 15 -17.91 10.46 -1.58
C LEU A 15 -16.85 11.58 -1.54
N SER A 16 -17.28 12.84 -1.54
CA SER A 16 -16.38 14.01 -1.52
C SER A 16 -15.81 14.35 -0.14
N ARG A 17 -16.30 13.69 0.91
CA ARG A 17 -15.91 13.95 2.30
C ARG A 17 -14.48 13.48 2.57
N LYS A 18 -13.73 14.25 3.36
CA LYS A 18 -12.31 14.02 3.68
C LYS A 18 -12.09 13.41 5.06
N GLU A 19 -13.13 13.42 5.90
CA GLU A 19 -13.15 12.89 7.25
C GLU A 19 -12.86 11.38 7.29
N GLY A 20 -12.42 10.85 8.43
CA GLY A 20 -12.18 9.41 8.55
C GLY A 20 -13.47 8.61 8.37
N THR A 21 -13.41 7.43 7.75
CA THR A 21 -14.61 6.61 7.49
C THR A 21 -15.42 6.33 8.75
N LEU A 22 -14.74 6.06 9.86
CA LEU A 22 -15.36 5.84 11.17
C LEU A 22 -16.12 7.07 11.70
N GLU A 23 -15.68 8.28 11.37
CA GLU A 23 -16.29 9.53 11.85
C GLU A 23 -17.62 9.82 11.15
N ILE A 24 -17.83 9.23 9.97
CA ILE A 24 -18.95 9.56 9.09
C ILE A 24 -19.80 8.36 8.70
N ILE A 25 -19.50 7.18 9.24
CA ILE A 25 -20.07 5.90 8.81
C ILE A 25 -21.60 5.88 8.90
N ASP A 26 -22.18 6.44 9.96
CA ASP A 26 -23.63 6.48 10.17
C ASP A 26 -24.37 7.41 9.19
N GLN A 27 -23.62 8.39 8.66
CA GLN A 27 -24.09 9.41 7.73
C GLN A 27 -24.09 8.92 6.28
N ALA A 28 -23.64 7.68 6.03
CA ALA A 28 -23.61 7.10 4.70
C ALA A 28 -25.04 7.00 4.11
N PRO A 29 -25.28 7.54 2.90
CA PRO A 29 -26.54 7.33 2.20
C PRO A 29 -26.61 5.90 1.64
N LYS A 30 -27.83 5.39 1.46
CA LYS A 30 -28.04 4.12 0.76
C LYS A 30 -27.60 4.24 -0.70
N ALA A 31 -26.82 3.26 -1.16
CA ALA A 31 -26.50 3.11 -2.57
C ALA A 31 -27.76 2.89 -3.41
N TYR A 32 -27.74 3.40 -4.64
CA TYR A 32 -28.78 3.16 -5.65
C TYR A 32 -28.21 2.32 -6.81
N PRO A 33 -29.05 1.65 -7.63
CA PRO A 33 -28.57 0.74 -8.67
C PRO A 33 -27.57 1.36 -9.65
N GLY A 34 -27.80 2.61 -10.08
CA GLY A 34 -26.89 3.33 -10.97
C GLY A 34 -25.49 3.54 -10.39
N PHE A 35 -25.37 3.74 -9.07
CA PHE A 35 -24.08 3.88 -8.40
C PHE A 35 -23.31 2.55 -8.35
N LYS A 36 -24.00 1.44 -8.06
CA LYS A 36 -23.40 0.10 -8.08
C LYS A 36 -22.85 -0.26 -9.46
N SER A 37 -23.60 0.10 -10.51
CA SER A 37 -23.16 -0.07 -11.91
C SER A 37 -21.99 0.85 -12.27
N TYR A 38 -21.97 2.07 -11.75
CA TYR A 38 -20.84 3.00 -11.94
C TYR A 38 -19.54 2.44 -11.34
N ILE A 39 -19.57 1.96 -10.09
CA ILE A 39 -18.39 1.36 -9.45
C ILE A 39 -17.90 0.12 -10.21
N ARG A 40 -18.83 -0.74 -10.68
CA ARG A 40 -18.45 -1.89 -11.52
C ARG A 40 -17.73 -1.46 -12.80
N LYS A 41 -18.15 -0.37 -13.45
CA LYS A 41 -17.47 0.16 -14.64
C LYS A 41 -16.07 0.68 -14.32
N ILE A 42 -15.89 1.30 -13.15
CA ILE A 42 -14.57 1.72 -12.68
C ILE A 42 -13.67 0.50 -12.51
N ILE A 43 -14.11 -0.53 -11.77
CA ILE A 43 -13.31 -1.75 -11.56
C ILE A 43 -12.85 -2.34 -12.89
N LYS A 44 -13.76 -2.49 -13.88
CA LYS A 44 -13.39 -2.98 -15.22
C LYS A 44 -12.36 -2.12 -15.95
N LYS A 45 -12.39 -0.80 -15.75
CA LYS A 45 -11.39 0.10 -16.32
C LYS A 45 -10.04 -0.10 -15.62
N GLU A 46 -10.05 -0.17 -14.30
CA GLU A 46 -8.86 -0.34 -13.47
C GLU A 46 -8.20 -1.70 -13.71
N GLU A 47 -8.97 -2.77 -13.92
CA GLU A 47 -8.48 -4.11 -14.30
C GLU A 47 -7.49 -4.06 -15.47
N LEU A 48 -7.80 -3.25 -16.49
CA LEU A 48 -6.93 -3.10 -17.65
C LEU A 48 -5.62 -2.39 -17.32
N LEU A 49 -5.63 -1.45 -16.37
CA LEU A 49 -4.43 -0.71 -15.95
C LEU A 49 -3.47 -1.57 -15.12
N PHE A 50 -3.97 -2.58 -14.42
CA PHE A 50 -3.17 -3.45 -13.56
C PHE A 50 -2.59 -4.68 -14.26
N LYS A 51 -2.95 -4.95 -15.53
CA LYS A 51 -2.58 -6.19 -16.24
C LYS A 51 -1.07 -6.47 -16.25
N ASP A 52 -0.26 -5.45 -16.48
CA ASP A 52 1.20 -5.58 -16.62
C ASP A 52 1.96 -5.13 -15.34
N ILE A 53 1.24 -4.99 -14.23
CA ILE A 53 1.79 -4.60 -12.94
C ILE A 53 2.17 -5.86 -12.15
N VAL A 54 3.34 -5.85 -11.51
CA VAL A 54 3.75 -6.91 -10.58
C VAL A 54 2.65 -7.08 -9.52
N LEU A 55 2.17 -8.29 -9.25
CA LEU A 55 1.01 -8.53 -8.36
C LEU A 55 -0.31 -7.84 -8.80
N GLY A 56 -0.42 -7.43 -10.07
CA GLY A 56 -1.62 -6.81 -10.61
C GLY A 56 -2.86 -7.70 -10.53
N GLU A 57 -2.70 -9.00 -10.77
CA GLU A 57 -3.77 -10.00 -10.61
C GLU A 57 -4.30 -10.07 -9.17
N ASP A 58 -3.41 -9.97 -8.17
CA ASP A 58 -3.81 -9.94 -6.75
C ASP A 58 -4.62 -8.68 -6.43
N ILE A 59 -4.25 -7.54 -7.01
CA ILE A 59 -4.97 -6.27 -6.87
C ILE A 59 -6.36 -6.39 -7.49
N VAL A 60 -6.45 -6.91 -8.72
CA VAL A 60 -7.72 -7.13 -9.44
C VAL A 60 -8.65 -8.05 -8.66
N SER A 61 -8.12 -9.19 -8.19
CA SER A 61 -8.88 -10.14 -7.38
C SER A 61 -9.44 -9.49 -6.11
N ALA A 62 -8.66 -8.62 -5.46
CA ALA A 62 -9.13 -7.85 -4.31
C ALA A 62 -10.21 -6.82 -4.68
N MET A 63 -10.11 -6.12 -5.82
CA MET A 63 -11.17 -5.21 -6.27
C MET A 63 -12.50 -5.94 -6.47
N GLU A 64 -12.47 -7.09 -7.15
CA GLU A 64 -13.66 -7.91 -7.38
C GLU A 64 -14.25 -8.48 -6.08
N SER A 65 -13.39 -8.99 -5.20
CA SER A 65 -13.78 -9.52 -3.89
C SER A 65 -14.43 -8.43 -3.04
N GLY A 66 -13.82 -7.24 -2.98
CA GLY A 66 -14.35 -6.08 -2.26
C GLY A 66 -15.74 -5.70 -2.75
N TYR A 67 -15.92 -5.64 -4.08
CA TYR A 67 -17.21 -5.34 -4.70
C TYR A 67 -18.29 -6.37 -4.35
N LYS A 68 -17.98 -7.66 -4.46
CA LYS A 68 -18.91 -8.76 -4.14
C LYS A 68 -19.31 -8.72 -2.66
N ASN A 69 -18.35 -8.58 -1.75
CA ASN A 69 -18.60 -8.50 -0.31
C ASN A 69 -19.43 -7.25 0.06
N ALA A 70 -19.14 -6.10 -0.54
CA ALA A 70 -19.88 -4.88 -0.31
C ALA A 70 -21.34 -4.98 -0.78
N LEU A 71 -21.59 -5.66 -1.91
CA LEU A 71 -22.95 -5.92 -2.38
C LEU A 71 -23.76 -6.80 -1.42
N MET A 72 -23.09 -7.73 -0.73
CA MET A 72 -23.71 -8.60 0.28
C MET A 72 -23.89 -7.90 1.63
N GLY A 73 -23.33 -6.71 1.83
CA GLY A 73 -23.38 -5.98 3.09
C GLY A 73 -22.27 -6.37 4.07
N PHE A 74 -21.23 -7.08 3.63
CA PHE A 74 -20.12 -7.50 4.49
C PHE A 74 -19.02 -6.44 4.54
N LEU A 75 -19.22 -5.42 5.38
CA LEU A 75 -18.29 -4.28 5.45
C LEU A 75 -16.85 -4.71 5.77
N ARG A 76 -16.67 -5.56 6.78
CA ARG A 76 -15.33 -6.03 7.20
C ARG A 76 -14.56 -6.69 6.05
N SER A 77 -15.17 -7.66 5.37
CA SER A 77 -14.54 -8.36 4.23
C SER A 77 -14.32 -7.45 3.03
N ALA A 78 -15.21 -6.48 2.81
CA ALA A 78 -15.06 -5.49 1.76
C ALA A 78 -13.87 -4.56 2.02
N GLU A 79 -13.72 -4.05 3.24
CA GLU A 79 -12.60 -3.18 3.63
C GLU A 79 -11.27 -3.93 3.74
N GLU A 80 -11.29 -5.23 4.08
CA GLU A 80 -10.10 -6.07 4.03
C GLU A 80 -9.54 -6.15 2.61
N SER A 81 -10.42 -6.13 1.62
CA SER A 81 -10.02 -6.08 0.21
C SER A 81 -9.36 -4.74 -0.15
N ASN A 82 -9.89 -3.60 0.34
CA ASN A 82 -9.25 -2.29 0.16
C ASN A 82 -7.85 -2.26 0.78
N ARG A 83 -7.70 -2.84 1.98
CA ARG A 83 -6.40 -2.98 2.64
C ARG A 83 -5.41 -3.79 1.79
N PHE A 84 -5.87 -4.92 1.25
CA PHE A 84 -5.04 -5.80 0.42
C PHE A 84 -4.57 -5.10 -0.85
N ILE A 85 -5.42 -4.30 -1.50
CA ILE A 85 -5.04 -3.47 -2.66
C ILE A 85 -3.85 -2.57 -2.31
N ILE A 86 -3.92 -1.85 -1.19
CA ILE A 86 -2.84 -0.96 -0.72
C ILE A 86 -1.56 -1.77 -0.52
N GLU A 87 -1.63 -2.87 0.22
CA GLU A 87 -0.46 -3.70 0.53
C GLU A 87 0.21 -4.26 -0.73
N ARG A 88 -0.57 -4.76 -1.69
CA ARG A 88 -0.04 -5.32 -2.96
C ARG A 88 0.54 -4.25 -3.88
N ALA A 89 -0.10 -3.10 -4.00
CA ALA A 89 0.41 -1.99 -4.81
C ALA A 89 1.71 -1.41 -4.22
N CYS A 90 1.79 -1.20 -2.91
CA CYS A 90 3.03 -0.74 -2.28
C CYS A 90 4.14 -1.81 -2.36
N LEU A 91 3.80 -3.09 -2.25
CA LEU A 91 4.76 -4.17 -2.44
C LEU A 91 5.32 -4.22 -3.87
N THR A 92 4.46 -3.98 -4.86
CA THR A 92 4.86 -3.87 -6.27
C THR A 92 5.97 -2.84 -6.43
N VAL A 93 5.75 -1.62 -5.93
CA VAL A 93 6.75 -0.55 -5.99
C VAL A 93 8.06 -0.97 -5.32
N PHE A 94 7.94 -1.55 -4.12
CA PHE A 94 9.09 -1.93 -3.32
C PHE A 94 9.91 -3.05 -3.96
N VAL A 95 9.27 -4.11 -4.47
CA VAL A 95 9.92 -5.23 -5.15
C VAL A 95 10.59 -4.79 -6.43
N SER A 96 9.90 -3.99 -7.26
CA SER A 96 10.44 -3.51 -8.53
C SER A 96 11.66 -2.61 -8.36
N ALA A 97 11.81 -1.95 -7.21
CA ALA A 97 12.98 -1.16 -6.89
C ALA A 97 14.09 -1.95 -6.19
N THR A 98 13.76 -3.08 -5.54
CA THR A 98 14.69 -3.81 -4.66
C THR A 98 14.97 -5.21 -5.20
N THR A 99 14.30 -6.24 -4.70
CA THR A 99 14.59 -7.63 -5.03
C THR A 99 13.32 -8.47 -5.14
N PRO A 100 13.24 -9.39 -6.11
CA PRO A 100 12.13 -10.33 -6.24
C PRO A 100 12.02 -11.32 -5.06
N LYS A 101 13.05 -11.45 -4.21
CA LYS A 101 13.03 -12.34 -3.04
C LYS A 101 11.85 -12.09 -2.09
N TYR A 102 11.31 -10.87 -2.04
CA TYR A 102 10.12 -10.56 -1.26
C TYR A 102 8.85 -11.22 -1.81
N ILE A 103 8.75 -11.44 -3.13
CA ILE A 103 7.66 -12.20 -3.74
C ILE A 103 7.80 -13.68 -3.40
N ASP A 104 9.03 -14.22 -3.45
CA ASP A 104 9.30 -15.61 -3.07
C ASP A 104 8.94 -15.86 -1.61
N LEU A 105 9.28 -14.92 -0.72
CA LEU A 105 8.92 -14.96 0.70
C LEU A 105 7.41 -15.04 0.93
N LEU A 106 6.61 -14.31 0.15
CA LEU A 106 5.15 -14.39 0.20
C LEU A 106 4.64 -15.73 -0.32
N ARG A 107 5.09 -16.16 -1.51
CA ARG A 107 4.65 -17.41 -2.15
C ARG A 107 4.97 -18.63 -1.30
N LYS A 108 6.15 -18.66 -0.68
CA LYS A 108 6.60 -19.72 0.23
C LYS A 108 6.02 -19.60 1.65
N LYS A 109 5.17 -18.58 1.92
CA LYS A 109 4.61 -18.29 3.25
C LYS A 109 5.68 -18.12 4.35
N LYS A 110 6.88 -17.68 3.98
CA LYS A 110 8.03 -17.48 4.89
C LYS A 110 8.08 -16.07 5.48
N TRP A 111 7.31 -15.13 4.95
CA TRP A 111 7.22 -13.77 5.46
C TRP A 111 6.96 -13.73 6.98
N HIS A 112 5.97 -14.49 7.47
CA HIS A 112 5.63 -14.55 8.89
C HIS A 112 6.77 -15.13 9.73
N THR A 113 7.46 -16.17 9.24
CA THR A 113 8.64 -16.73 9.91
C THR A 113 9.73 -15.69 10.14
N LEU A 114 10.01 -14.85 9.14
CA LEU A 114 10.98 -13.76 9.29
C LEU A 114 10.49 -12.70 10.29
N VAL A 115 9.20 -12.36 10.26
CA VAL A 115 8.60 -11.43 11.23
C VAL A 115 8.71 -11.97 12.66
N ASP A 116 8.41 -13.25 12.89
CA ASP A 116 8.42 -13.90 14.21
C ASP A 116 9.85 -14.00 14.78
N LEU A 117 10.83 -14.22 13.92
CA LEU A 117 12.25 -14.17 14.27
C LEU A 117 12.78 -12.74 14.45
N GLY A 118 11.91 -11.73 14.30
CA GLY A 118 12.23 -10.33 14.54
C GLY A 118 12.97 -9.64 13.39
N TYR A 119 12.98 -10.19 12.18
CA TYR A 119 13.49 -9.54 10.97
C TYR A 119 12.43 -8.59 10.43
N ILE A 120 12.24 -7.46 11.10
CA ILE A 120 11.14 -6.54 10.83
C ILE A 120 11.60 -5.08 10.75
N ILE A 121 10.88 -4.32 9.92
CA ILE A 121 10.91 -2.85 9.86
C ILE A 121 9.48 -2.35 10.04
N ARG A 122 9.28 -1.41 10.96
CA ARG A 122 7.97 -0.92 11.40
C ARG A 122 7.60 0.43 10.79
N ALA A 123 8.61 1.22 10.43
CA ALA A 123 8.45 2.51 9.78
C ALA A 123 9.48 2.71 8.66
N GLU A 124 9.17 3.58 7.70
CA GLU A 124 10.12 3.97 6.65
C GLU A 124 11.41 4.53 7.24
N SER A 125 11.31 5.44 8.22
CA SER A 125 12.45 6.05 8.91
C SER A 125 13.37 5.05 9.61
N GLU A 126 12.83 3.93 10.08
CA GLU A 126 13.63 2.84 10.65
C GLU A 126 14.46 2.14 9.56
N GLY A 127 13.84 1.85 8.40
CA GLY A 127 14.53 1.23 7.28
C GLY A 127 15.62 2.13 6.71
N THR A 128 15.27 3.36 6.35
CA THR A 128 16.21 4.34 5.79
C THR A 128 17.28 4.77 6.80
N GLY A 129 16.93 4.85 8.09
CA GLY A 129 17.87 5.10 9.18
C GLY A 129 18.92 4.00 9.34
N ARG A 130 18.52 2.73 9.28
CA ARG A 130 19.47 1.59 9.31
C ARG A 130 20.41 1.60 8.12
N MET A 131 19.89 1.84 6.91
CA MET A 131 20.73 1.98 5.71
C MET A 131 21.78 3.08 5.88
N LYS A 132 21.36 4.27 6.33
CA LYS A 132 22.26 5.41 6.56
C LYS A 132 23.32 5.07 7.62
N LYS A 133 22.93 4.40 8.70
CA LYS A 133 23.84 3.99 9.79
C LYS A 133 24.93 3.07 9.27
N PHE A 134 24.58 1.99 8.56
CA PHE A 134 25.56 1.02 8.10
C PHE A 134 26.38 1.50 6.90
N ALA A 135 25.81 2.35 6.04
CA ALA A 135 26.53 2.93 4.91
C ALA A 135 27.39 4.14 5.30
N ASN A 136 27.19 4.71 6.49
CA ASN A 136 27.74 6.00 6.93
C ASN A 136 27.49 7.17 5.96
N ARG A 137 26.47 7.05 5.09
CA ARG A 137 26.04 8.04 4.10
C ARG A 137 24.63 7.75 3.64
N LYS A 138 24.00 8.70 2.94
CA LYS A 138 22.72 8.42 2.28
C LYS A 138 22.97 7.52 1.07
N VAL A 139 22.28 6.40 1.01
CA VAL A 139 22.28 5.47 -0.12
C VAL A 139 20.88 5.37 -0.72
N LYS A 140 20.81 5.20 -2.05
CA LYS A 140 19.54 4.92 -2.75
C LYS A 140 19.07 3.53 -2.34
N LEU A 141 17.76 3.35 -2.19
CA LEU A 141 17.17 2.03 -1.99
C LEU A 141 17.13 1.27 -3.32
N ASP A 142 17.82 0.13 -3.36
CA ASP A 142 18.00 -0.74 -4.52
C ASP A 142 18.16 -2.21 -4.09
N GLN A 143 18.48 -3.10 -5.04
CA GLN A 143 18.63 -4.54 -4.81
C GLN A 143 19.70 -4.94 -3.79
N TRP A 144 20.70 -4.09 -3.52
CA TRP A 144 21.81 -4.38 -2.61
C TRP A 144 21.63 -3.67 -1.27
N SER A 145 21.39 -2.37 -1.31
CA SER A 145 21.21 -1.52 -0.14
C SER A 145 19.98 -1.90 0.70
N VAL A 146 18.98 -2.57 0.11
CA VAL A 146 17.81 -3.09 0.84
C VAL A 146 18.21 -4.04 1.99
N TYR A 147 19.30 -4.78 1.84
CA TYR A 147 19.81 -5.67 2.89
C TYR A 147 20.30 -4.90 4.12
N LEU A 148 20.73 -3.65 3.97
CA LEU A 148 21.17 -2.81 5.09
C LEU A 148 20.01 -2.34 5.97
N MET A 149 18.76 -2.39 5.48
CA MET A 149 17.60 -2.23 6.36
C MET A 149 17.39 -3.45 7.27
N GLY A 150 18.01 -4.57 6.89
CA GLY A 150 18.01 -5.84 7.56
C GLY A 150 18.78 -5.87 8.88
N LYS A 151 19.02 -7.08 9.37
CA LYS A 151 19.81 -7.31 10.57
C LYS A 151 21.14 -8.00 10.21
N PRO A 152 22.27 -7.54 10.77
CA PRO A 152 23.57 -8.19 10.59
C PRO A 152 23.74 -9.41 11.53
N PHE A 153 24.33 -10.49 11.02
CA PHE A 153 24.64 -11.72 11.77
C PHE A 153 26.01 -12.30 11.38
N CYS A 154 26.66 -13.00 12.32
CA CYS A 154 27.83 -13.83 12.01
C CYS A 154 27.40 -15.21 11.47
N LYS A 155 28.34 -15.97 10.91
CA LYS A 155 28.16 -17.34 10.38
C LYS A 155 27.44 -18.29 11.34
N LYS A 156 27.65 -18.13 12.65
CA LYS A 156 27.01 -18.97 13.68
C LYS A 156 25.55 -18.63 13.95
N HIS A 157 25.13 -17.39 13.69
CA HIS A 157 23.82 -16.86 14.07
C HIS A 157 22.89 -16.56 12.89
N VAL A 158 23.39 -16.61 11.66
CA VAL A 158 22.54 -16.50 10.47
C VAL A 158 21.65 -17.75 10.38
N LYS A 159 20.33 -17.56 10.50
CA LYS A 159 19.35 -18.67 10.46
C LYS A 159 18.78 -18.92 9.07
N ILE A 160 18.79 -17.91 8.20
CA ILE A 160 18.06 -17.93 6.92
C ILE A 160 18.96 -17.45 5.80
N LEU A 161 19.91 -18.31 5.40
CA LEU A 161 20.90 -18.01 4.37
C LEU A 161 20.26 -17.64 3.02
N GLU A 162 19.14 -18.26 2.64
CA GLU A 162 18.41 -17.98 1.38
C GLU A 162 18.07 -16.49 1.19
N TYR A 163 17.74 -15.79 2.28
CA TYR A 163 17.40 -14.36 2.29
C TYR A 163 18.48 -13.48 2.91
N SER A 164 19.70 -14.02 3.00
CA SER A 164 20.87 -13.31 3.48
C SER A 164 21.87 -13.07 2.34
N ILE A 165 22.75 -12.09 2.54
CA ILE A 165 23.85 -11.78 1.64
C ILE A 165 25.13 -11.57 2.47
N PRO A 166 26.29 -12.06 2.02
CA PRO A 166 27.57 -11.76 2.66
C PRO A 166 27.83 -10.25 2.77
N VAL A 167 28.52 -9.84 3.84
CA VAL A 167 28.95 -8.44 4.00
C VAL A 167 29.93 -8.05 2.90
N GLU A 168 30.88 -8.94 2.56
CA GLU A 168 31.88 -8.72 1.50
C GLU A 168 31.22 -8.39 0.14
N ASP A 169 30.18 -9.14 -0.24
CA ASP A 169 29.41 -8.88 -1.46
C ASP A 169 28.74 -7.49 -1.42
N LEU A 170 28.19 -7.09 -0.26
CA LEU A 170 27.60 -5.76 -0.11
C LEU A 170 28.63 -4.65 -0.21
N GLU A 171 29.81 -4.83 0.40
CA GLU A 171 30.91 -3.86 0.33
C GLU A 171 31.39 -3.67 -1.12
N GLU A 172 31.53 -4.74 -1.88
CA GLU A 172 31.89 -4.71 -3.30
C GLU A 172 30.82 -3.98 -4.12
N LYS A 173 29.55 -4.38 -4.00
CA LYS A 173 28.46 -3.83 -4.82
C LYS A 173 28.14 -2.38 -4.47
N LEU A 174 28.23 -2.01 -3.20
CA LEU A 174 27.94 -0.65 -2.72
C LEU A 174 29.17 0.26 -2.70
N LYS A 175 30.35 -0.28 -3.02
CA LYS A 175 31.64 0.42 -3.04
C LYS A 175 31.87 1.21 -1.75
N MET A 176 31.75 0.53 -0.62
CA MET A 176 31.93 1.11 0.71
C MET A 176 32.32 0.04 1.72
N ARG A 177 32.92 0.46 2.84
CA ARG A 177 33.15 -0.43 3.99
C ARG A 177 31.93 -0.45 4.91
N ILE A 178 31.60 -1.61 5.43
CA ILE A 178 30.48 -1.85 6.33
C ILE A 178 31.03 -2.42 7.64
N ASP A 179 31.16 -1.57 8.66
CA ASP A 179 31.45 -2.04 10.02
C ASP A 179 30.13 -2.41 10.73
N ALA A 180 29.74 -3.67 10.59
CA ALA A 180 28.54 -4.21 11.22
C ALA A 180 28.87 -5.32 12.21
N ARG A 181 28.21 -5.29 13.37
CA ARG A 181 28.32 -6.32 14.41
C ARG A 181 27.09 -7.20 14.43
N CYS A 182 27.28 -8.49 14.67
CA CYS A 182 26.21 -9.47 14.82
C CYS A 182 25.18 -9.01 15.87
N SER A 183 23.91 -9.08 15.50
CA SER A 183 22.79 -8.64 16.34
C SER A 183 22.59 -9.46 17.62
N LEU A 184 23.27 -10.61 17.77
CA LEU A 184 23.15 -11.50 18.93
C LEU A 184 24.42 -11.56 19.80
N CYS A 185 25.60 -11.65 19.20
CA CYS A 185 26.87 -11.80 19.93
C CYS A 185 27.86 -10.66 19.76
N HIS A 186 27.50 -9.62 19.02
CA HIS A 186 28.32 -8.42 18.78
C HIS A 186 29.72 -8.64 18.16
N LYS A 187 30.07 -9.87 17.76
CA LYS A 187 31.22 -10.17 16.89
C LYS A 187 31.02 -9.57 15.49
N PRO A 188 32.08 -9.43 14.67
CA PRO A 188 31.93 -9.01 13.28
C PRO A 188 30.84 -9.81 12.57
N ALA A 189 29.99 -9.12 11.81
CA ALA A 189 28.95 -9.75 11.03
C ALA A 189 29.52 -10.27 9.71
N ASP A 190 29.04 -11.45 9.30
CA ASP A 190 29.38 -12.06 8.03
C ASP A 190 28.25 -11.87 7.00
N TYR A 191 27.02 -11.65 7.46
CA TYR A 191 25.82 -11.56 6.61
C TYR A 191 24.87 -10.45 7.06
N PHE A 192 24.12 -9.91 6.09
CA PHE A 192 22.87 -9.21 6.33
C PHE A 192 21.68 -10.04 5.85
N THR A 193 20.63 -10.15 6.66
CA THR A 193 19.38 -10.81 6.27
C THR A 193 18.30 -9.77 6.02
N LEU A 194 17.55 -9.92 4.92
CA LEU A 194 16.40 -9.06 4.60
C LEU A 194 15.44 -8.92 5.79
N ALA A 195 14.92 -7.71 6.01
CA ALA A 195 13.89 -7.46 6.99
C ALA A 195 12.55 -7.15 6.33
N MET A 196 11.49 -7.67 6.93
CA MET A 196 10.13 -7.60 6.41
C MET A 196 9.51 -6.26 6.79
N PRO A 197 9.18 -5.39 5.82
CA PRO A 197 8.45 -4.17 6.12
C PRO A 197 7.00 -4.50 6.53
N LYS A 198 6.57 -4.03 7.71
CA LYS A 198 5.13 -3.98 8.02
C LYS A 198 4.42 -3.06 7.03
N ALA A 199 3.11 -3.23 6.88
CA ALA A 199 2.32 -2.45 5.91
C ALA A 199 2.55 -0.93 5.99
N SER A 200 2.62 -0.34 7.20
CA SER A 200 2.95 1.07 7.39
C SER A 200 4.34 1.46 6.87
N ALA A 201 5.36 0.62 7.13
CA ALA A 201 6.70 0.80 6.59
C ALA A 201 6.69 0.67 5.07
N LEU A 202 5.95 -0.31 4.54
CA LEU A 202 5.87 -0.58 3.11
C LEU A 202 5.25 0.59 2.34
N ILE A 203 4.17 1.19 2.86
CA ILE A 203 3.56 2.39 2.30
C ILE A 203 4.57 3.55 2.27
N GLY A 204 5.26 3.79 3.39
CA GLY A 204 6.28 4.85 3.48
C GLY A 204 7.46 4.63 2.54
N LEU A 205 7.97 3.39 2.46
CA LEU A 205 9.07 3.02 1.57
C LEU A 205 8.67 3.15 0.10
N ALA A 206 7.43 2.79 -0.26
CA ALA A 206 6.92 3.00 -1.62
C ALA A 206 6.85 4.49 -1.97
N GLY A 207 6.39 5.33 -1.04
CA GLY A 207 6.42 6.80 -1.18
C GLY A 207 7.84 7.32 -1.35
N TYR A 208 8.79 6.85 -0.53
CA TYR A 208 10.21 7.20 -0.61
C TYR A 208 10.82 6.82 -1.97
N ILE A 209 10.55 5.61 -2.48
CA ILE A 209 11.04 5.13 -3.77
C ILE A 209 10.51 5.99 -4.92
N LYS A 210 9.23 6.37 -4.87
CA LYS A 210 8.56 7.12 -5.93
C LYS A 210 8.70 8.64 -5.78
N GLY A 211 9.22 9.12 -4.65
CA GLY A 211 9.25 10.55 -4.32
C GLY A 211 7.86 11.16 -4.18
N LYS A 212 6.88 10.40 -3.67
CA LYS A 212 5.48 10.80 -3.56
C LYS A 212 5.03 10.92 -2.11
N ASP A 213 4.16 11.88 -1.84
CA ASP A 213 3.48 12.01 -0.55
C ASP A 213 2.42 10.91 -0.42
N VAL A 214 2.55 10.09 0.61
CA VAL A 214 1.65 8.96 0.91
C VAL A 214 0.77 9.21 2.13
N THR A 215 0.68 10.47 2.59
CA THR A 215 -0.07 10.84 3.81
C THR A 215 -1.53 10.41 3.73
N THR A 216 -2.20 10.64 2.59
CA THR A 216 -3.60 10.22 2.40
C THR A 216 -3.72 8.71 2.44
N LEU A 217 -2.88 7.99 1.68
CA LEU A 217 -2.86 6.52 1.68
C LEU A 217 -2.62 5.92 3.07
N MET A 218 -1.70 6.48 3.86
CA MET A 218 -1.45 6.06 5.24
C MET A 218 -2.66 6.29 6.15
N LYS A 219 -3.33 7.46 6.05
CA LYS A 219 -4.54 7.75 6.81
C LYS A 219 -5.67 6.79 6.45
N THR A 220 -5.87 6.53 5.16
CA THR A 220 -6.87 5.57 4.66
C THR A 220 -6.58 4.16 5.18
N TYR A 221 -5.34 3.69 5.08
CA TYR A 221 -4.93 2.39 5.61
C TYR A 221 -5.18 2.26 7.13
N ALA A 222 -4.86 3.30 7.90
CA ALA A 222 -5.09 3.32 9.34
C ALA A 222 -6.59 3.27 9.69
N ASN A 223 -7.43 4.01 8.95
CA ASN A 223 -8.88 3.99 9.13
C ASN A 223 -9.46 2.61 8.81
N ILE A 224 -9.09 2.02 7.67
CA ILE A 224 -9.51 0.68 7.28
C ILE A 224 -9.10 -0.35 8.35
N SER A 225 -7.86 -0.28 8.84
CA SER A 225 -7.36 -1.19 9.87
C SER A 225 -8.20 -1.15 11.16
N ARG A 226 -8.77 0.01 11.50
CA ARG A 226 -9.69 0.13 12.64
C ARG A 226 -11.07 -0.46 12.35
N ILE A 227 -11.56 -0.40 11.10
CA ILE A 227 -12.81 -1.08 10.71
C ILE A 227 -12.66 -2.61 10.81
N LEU A 228 -11.47 -3.13 10.54
CA LEU A 228 -11.18 -4.57 10.60
C LEU A 228 -11.05 -5.13 12.03
N HIS A 229 -10.81 -4.26 13.01
CA HIS A 229 -10.91 -4.64 14.41
C HIS A 229 -12.35 -5.00 14.77
N PRO A 230 -12.57 -5.86 15.79
CA PRO A 230 -13.88 -6.40 16.13
C PRO A 230 -14.82 -5.38 16.82
N TYR A 231 -14.93 -4.16 16.30
CA TYR A 231 -15.76 -3.08 16.85
C TYR A 231 -17.25 -3.15 16.44
N GLY A 232 -17.73 -4.30 15.96
CA GLY A 232 -19.18 -4.55 15.89
C GLY A 232 -19.95 -3.83 14.78
N PHE A 233 -19.36 -3.60 13.60
CA PHE A 233 -20.08 -3.04 12.42
C PHE A 233 -21.01 -4.05 11.73
N ASN A 234 -21.76 -4.84 12.51
CA ASN A 234 -22.59 -5.94 11.99
C ASN A 234 -24.00 -5.48 11.58
N ASP A 235 -24.47 -4.33 12.07
CA ASP A 235 -25.86 -3.87 11.91
C ASP A 235 -26.03 -2.74 10.89
N ILE A 236 -25.05 -2.54 9.99
CA ILE A 236 -25.14 -1.51 8.96
C ILE A 236 -25.97 -2.04 7.77
N ASN A 237 -26.96 -1.26 7.34
CA ASN A 237 -27.75 -1.59 6.15
C ASN A 237 -26.87 -1.86 4.92
N LYS A 238 -27.13 -2.96 4.21
CA LYS A 238 -26.33 -3.40 3.04
C LYS A 238 -26.04 -2.32 2.00
N ASP A 239 -26.99 -1.42 1.73
CA ASP A 239 -26.80 -0.38 0.73
C ASP A 239 -25.95 0.78 1.27
N LYS A 240 -25.92 1.00 2.59
CA LYS A 240 -24.96 1.92 3.21
C LYS A 240 -23.55 1.32 3.20
N VAL A 241 -23.41 0.02 3.51
CA VAL A 241 -22.12 -0.69 3.43
C VAL A 241 -21.47 -0.49 2.06
N PHE A 242 -22.25 -0.68 0.99
CA PHE A 242 -21.75 -0.44 -0.36
C PHE A 242 -21.23 0.99 -0.57
N THR A 243 -21.95 1.99 -0.09
CA THR A 243 -21.52 3.40 -0.20
C THR A 243 -20.25 3.69 0.60
N ILE A 244 -20.13 3.13 1.81
CA ILE A 244 -18.95 3.26 2.67
C ILE A 244 -17.73 2.68 1.96
N TRP A 245 -17.81 1.40 1.59
CA TRP A 245 -16.72 0.71 0.91
C TRP A 245 -16.33 1.38 -0.41
N ALA A 246 -17.31 1.78 -1.22
CA ALA A 246 -17.05 2.40 -2.52
C ALA A 246 -16.30 3.75 -2.37
N ARG A 247 -16.56 4.51 -1.31
CA ARG A 247 -15.81 5.73 -1.02
C ARG A 247 -14.33 5.43 -0.81
N ASP A 248 -14.05 4.50 0.10
CA ASP A 248 -12.69 4.17 0.51
C ASP A 248 -11.95 3.50 -0.65
N PHE A 249 -12.62 2.62 -1.40
CA PHE A 249 -12.13 2.04 -2.65
C PHE A 249 -11.69 3.12 -3.67
N LEU A 250 -12.52 4.13 -3.93
CA LEU A 250 -12.20 5.20 -4.88
C LEU A 250 -11.00 6.03 -4.42
N THR A 251 -10.88 6.30 -3.12
CA THR A 251 -9.69 6.95 -2.55
C THR A 251 -8.46 6.07 -2.74
N VAL A 252 -8.54 4.79 -2.36
CA VAL A 252 -7.43 3.82 -2.51
C VAL A 252 -6.94 3.75 -3.96
N ILE A 253 -7.85 3.52 -4.92
CA ILE A 253 -7.48 3.41 -6.33
C ILE A 253 -6.88 4.71 -6.86
N THR A 254 -7.40 5.87 -6.47
CA THR A 254 -6.83 7.15 -6.89
C THR A 254 -5.39 7.32 -6.40
N GLU A 255 -5.13 7.02 -5.13
CA GLU A 255 -3.81 7.10 -4.52
C GLU A 255 -2.84 6.05 -5.09
N ILE A 256 -3.31 4.83 -5.37
CA ILE A 256 -2.51 3.76 -5.98
C ILE A 256 -2.16 4.08 -7.45
N ASN A 257 -3.10 4.59 -8.22
CA ASN A 257 -2.84 4.99 -9.60
C ASN A 257 -1.86 6.16 -9.68
N ASP A 258 -1.95 7.13 -8.75
CA ASP A 258 -0.90 8.11 -8.61
C ASP A 258 0.42 7.42 -8.26
N LEU A 259 0.50 6.64 -7.19
CA LEU A 259 1.73 5.96 -6.76
C LEU A 259 2.43 5.16 -7.88
N LEU A 260 1.65 4.48 -8.73
CA LEU A 260 2.14 3.65 -9.83
C LEU A 260 2.31 4.41 -11.16
N ASN A 261 1.95 5.69 -11.21
CA ASN A 261 1.94 6.52 -12.43
C ASN A 261 1.03 5.96 -13.55
N LEU A 262 -0.11 5.38 -13.18
CA LEU A 262 -1.09 4.80 -14.12
C LEU A 262 -2.12 5.83 -14.61
N VAL A 263 -1.91 7.11 -14.33
CA VAL A 263 -2.82 8.17 -14.77
C VAL A 263 -2.52 8.50 -16.23
N ASP A 264 -3.44 8.13 -17.12
CA ASP A 264 -3.37 8.49 -18.54
C ASP A 264 -3.08 9.99 -18.74
N GLY A 265 -2.04 10.31 -19.52
CA GLY A 265 -1.77 11.64 -20.05
C GLY A 265 -2.89 12.20 -20.95
N SER A 266 -3.90 11.38 -21.30
CA SER A 266 -5.10 11.79 -22.03
C SER A 266 -6.14 12.53 -21.16
N ARG A 267 -5.92 12.65 -19.84
CA ARG A 267 -6.69 13.58 -18.98
C ARG A 267 -6.29 15.06 -19.16
N SER A 268 -5.51 15.40 -20.19
CA SER A 268 -4.99 16.75 -20.47
C SER A 268 -5.56 17.39 -21.75
N SER A 269 -6.35 16.68 -22.55
CA SER A 269 -6.91 17.24 -23.80
C SER A 269 -8.24 16.58 -24.16
N SER A 270 -9.27 16.87 -23.38
CA SER A 270 -10.67 16.77 -23.81
C SER A 270 -11.44 17.80 -22.99
N ASP A 271 -11.75 18.92 -23.63
CA ASP A 271 -12.50 20.04 -23.10
C ASP A 271 -14.00 19.70 -23.07
N ASP A 272 -14.34 18.61 -22.38
CA ASP A 272 -15.72 18.23 -22.09
C ASP A 272 -15.88 18.19 -20.58
N GLY A 273 -16.64 19.16 -20.05
CA GLY A 273 -16.85 19.48 -18.64
C GLY A 273 -17.27 18.32 -17.73
N ASN A 274 -16.34 17.42 -17.44
CA ASN A 274 -16.43 16.39 -16.43
C ASN A 274 -15.70 16.88 -15.17
N PRO A 275 -16.37 17.01 -14.01
CA PRO A 275 -15.69 17.25 -12.76
C PRO A 275 -14.99 15.95 -12.34
N THR A 276 -13.82 15.68 -12.93
CA THR A 276 -12.80 14.87 -12.28
C THR A 276 -12.41 15.57 -10.98
N ILE A 277 -12.05 14.77 -9.98
CA ILE A 277 -11.45 15.17 -8.70
C ILE A 277 -10.06 15.81 -8.99
N LYS A 278 -10.06 16.95 -9.67
CA LYS A 278 -8.89 17.78 -10.00
C LYS A 278 -8.97 19.15 -9.32
N SER A 279 -10.05 19.47 -8.62
CA SER A 279 -10.18 20.71 -7.82
C SER A 279 -9.36 20.72 -6.51
N ILE A 280 -8.44 19.77 -6.31
CA ILE A 280 -7.65 19.63 -5.07
C ILE A 280 -6.17 20.08 -5.23
N LYS A 281 -5.71 20.42 -6.44
CA LYS A 281 -4.38 21.02 -6.65
C LYS A 281 -4.48 22.33 -7.42
N ASN A 282 -4.94 23.38 -6.75
CA ASN A 282 -4.46 24.77 -6.90
C ASN A 282 -5.32 25.73 -6.08
N ARG A 283 -4.83 26.06 -4.88
CA ARG A 283 -4.99 27.37 -4.22
C ARG A 283 -3.93 27.45 -3.11
N LYS A 284 -2.67 27.60 -3.52
CA LYS A 284 -1.73 28.46 -2.79
C LYS A 284 -1.69 29.77 -3.55
N GLY A 285 -2.01 30.86 -2.87
CA GLY A 285 -2.09 32.18 -3.49
C GLY A 285 -2.53 33.25 -2.49
N ARG A 286 -1.72 33.39 -1.42
CA ARG A 286 -1.33 34.61 -0.68
C ARG A 286 -1.09 34.24 0.78
#